data_AF-A0A945MBP7-F1
#
_entry.id   AF-A0A945MBP7-F1
#
_cell.length_a   1.000
_cell.length_b   1.000
_cell.length_c   1.000
_cell.angle_alpha   90.00
_cell.angle_beta   90.00
_cell.angle_gamma   90.00
#
_symmetry.space_group_name_H-M   'P 1'
#
loop_
_entity.id
_entity.type
_entity.pdbx_description
1 polymer ?
#
loop_
_entity_poly.entity_id
_entity_poly.type
_entity_poly.pdbx_seq_one_letter_code
_entity_poly.pdbx_strand_id
1 'polypeptide(L)'
;REVYEETALNVKISNLIDVVDSIIKDEKEAVQFHSTLIDYTAEWISGKAKAKSDAIDIAWHDIDELAGLGLWSETTQVIKKSFEMRI
;
A
#
# COMPACT_ATOMS: atom_id res chain seq x y z
N ARG A 1 -7.39 -2.69 10.58
CA ARG A 1 -8.57 -3.49 10.19
C ARG A 1 -8.37 -4.03 8.78
N GLU A 2 -8.26 -3.16 7.78
CA GLU A 2 -8.10 -3.52 6.35
C GLU A 2 -7.11 -4.66 6.09
N VAL A 3 -5.85 -4.52 6.56
CA VAL A 3 -4.81 -5.56 6.33
C VAL A 3 -5.28 -6.96 6.74
N TYR A 4 -5.94 -7.12 7.89
CA TYR A 4 -6.44 -8.44 8.31
C TYR A 4 -7.62 -8.93 7.48
N GLU A 5 -8.51 -8.01 7.08
CA GLU A 5 -9.68 -8.32 6.27
C GLU A 5 -9.26 -8.83 4.88
N GLU A 6 -8.29 -8.17 4.25
CA GLU A 6 -7.80 -8.44 2.89
C GLU A 6 -6.75 -9.56 2.81
N THR A 7 -5.88 -9.70 3.83
CA THR A 7 -4.67 -10.56 3.73
C THR A 7 -4.62 -11.70 4.73
N ALA A 8 -5.52 -11.72 5.72
CA ALA A 8 -5.48 -12.60 6.90
C ALA A 8 -4.24 -12.43 7.80
N LEU A 9 -3.47 -11.35 7.63
CA LEU A 9 -2.29 -11.06 8.43
C LEU A 9 -2.62 -10.13 9.60
N ASN A 10 -2.08 -10.46 10.77
CA ASN A 10 -2.03 -9.53 11.89
C ASN A 10 -0.73 -8.74 11.81
N VAL A 11 -0.85 -7.42 11.83
CA VAL A 11 0.29 -6.50 11.74
C VAL A 11 0.26 -5.50 12.88
N LYS A 12 1.45 -5.02 13.26
CA LYS A 12 1.62 -3.89 14.18
C LYS A 12 2.01 -2.66 13.38
N ILE A 13 1.16 -1.64 13.39
CA ILE A 13 1.45 -0.33 12.78
C ILE A 13 2.51 0.38 13.63
N SER A 14 3.46 1.06 12.98
CA SER A 14 4.54 1.78 13.66
C SER A 14 4.60 3.27 13.28
N ASN A 15 5.20 3.62 12.14
CA ASN A 15 5.44 5.01 11.75
C ASN A 15 4.56 5.45 10.58
N LEU A 16 4.10 6.70 10.59
CA LEU A 16 3.52 7.38 9.42
C LEU A 16 4.63 7.58 8.37
N ILE A 17 4.38 7.15 7.14
CA ILE A 17 5.30 7.30 6.01
C ILE A 17 5.01 8.60 5.27
N ASP A 18 3.77 8.75 4.81
CA ASP A 18 3.36 9.88 3.96
C ASP A 18 1.84 10.09 3.96
N VAL A 19 1.42 11.24 3.45
CA VAL A 19 0.01 11.58 3.15
C VAL A 19 -0.06 12.08 1.71
N VAL A 20 -0.75 11.32 0.85
CA VAL A 20 -0.78 11.54 -0.60
C VAL A 20 -2.21 11.76 -1.08
N ASP A 21 -2.45 12.85 -1.81
CA ASP A 21 -3.74 13.08 -2.46
C ASP A 21 -3.76 12.48 -3.87
N SER A 22 -4.67 11.52 -4.10
CA SER A 22 -5.01 11.02 -5.42
C SER A 22 -6.18 11.83 -5.98
N ILE A 23 -5.90 12.66 -6.98
CA ILE A 23 -6.89 13.49 -7.67
C ILE A 23 -7.03 12.98 -9.10
N ILE A 24 -8.16 12.32 -9.37
CA ILE A 24 -8.51 11.83 -10.70
C ILE A 24 -9.48 12.83 -11.32
N LYS A 25 -9.11 13.35 -12.49
CA LYS A 25 -9.93 14.27 -13.27
C LYS A 25 -10.59 13.56 -14.45
N ASP A 26 -11.75 14.06 -14.87
CA ASP A 26 -12.43 13.62 -16.08
C ASP A 26 -11.82 14.25 -17.35
N GLU A 27 -12.38 13.93 -18.52
CA GLU A 27 -11.96 14.46 -19.81
C GLU A 27 -12.11 15.99 -19.95
N LYS A 28 -12.85 16.64 -19.04
CA LYS A 28 -13.04 18.10 -19.00
C LYS A 28 -12.17 18.78 -17.94
N GLU A 29 -11.18 18.06 -17.40
CA GLU A 29 -10.31 18.51 -16.30
C GLU A 29 -11.04 18.79 -14.98
N ALA A 30 -12.30 18.35 -14.83
CA ALA A 30 -13.04 18.47 -13.58
C ALA A 30 -12.65 17.33 -12.64
N VAL A 31 -12.52 17.61 -11.35
CA VAL A 31 -12.23 16.58 -10.34
C VAL A 31 -13.40 15.60 -10.28
N GLN A 32 -13.14 14.35 -10.65
CA GLN A 32 -14.11 13.26 -10.61
C GLN A 32 -14.01 12.51 -9.28
N PHE A 33 -12.78 12.23 -8.85
CA PHE A 33 -12.49 11.60 -7.57
C PHE A 33 -11.33 12.31 -6.88
N HIS A 34 -11.47 12.49 -5.57
CA HIS A 34 -10.40 12.96 -4.70
C HIS A 34 -10.35 12.05 -3.48
N SER A 35 -9.18 11.49 -3.21
CA SER A 35 -8.96 10.63 -2.04
C SER A 35 -7.60 10.93 -1.45
N THR A 36 -7.54 11.02 -0.13
CA THR A 36 -6.28 11.15 0.61
C THR A 36 -5.87 9.77 1.13
N LEU A 37 -4.69 9.33 0.73
CA LEU A 37 -4.05 8.10 1.20
C LEU A 37 -3.12 8.45 2.35
N ILE A 38 -3.22 7.71 3.45
CA ILE A 38 -2.38 7.89 4.64
C ILE A 38 -1.63 6.57 4.85
N ASP A 39 -0.34 6.58 4.54
CA ASP A 39 0.47 5.37 4.49
C ASP A 39 1.30 5.18 5.75
N TYR A 40 1.29 3.97 6.29
CA TYR A 40 2.05 3.61 7.50
C TYR A 40 2.96 2.41 7.28
N THR A 41 4.07 2.41 7.97
CA THR A 41 4.93 1.22 8.14
C THR A 41 4.25 0.24 9.09
N ALA A 42 4.38 -1.05 8.80
CA ALA A 42 3.86 -2.11 9.65
C ALA A 42 4.79 -3.32 9.71
N GLU A 43 4.76 -4.01 10.83
CA GLU A 43 5.47 -5.26 11.07
C GLU A 43 4.49 -6.43 11.09
N TRP A 44 4.83 -7.52 10.40
CA TRP A 44 4.09 -8.77 10.49
C TRP A 44 4.24 -9.37 11.90
N ILE A 45 3.12 -9.80 12.48
CA ILE A 45 3.09 -10.40 13.83
C ILE A 45 2.68 -11.87 13.74
N SER A 46 1.63 -12.18 12.98
CA SER A 46 1.12 -13.55 12.83
C SER A 46 0.17 -13.68 11.63
N GLY A 47 -0.24 -14.92 11.36
CA GLY A 47 -1.15 -15.25 10.26
C GLY A 47 -0.41 -15.78 9.03
N LYS A 48 -1.16 -16.44 8.15
CA LYS A 48 -0.65 -16.94 6.87
C LYS A 48 -1.31 -16.12 5.77
N ALA A 49 -0.48 -15.55 4.89
CA ALA A 49 -0.93 -14.74 3.76
C ALA A 49 -1.98 -15.49 2.94
N LYS A 50 -3.18 -14.90 2.83
CA LYS A 50 -4.27 -15.41 2.03
C LYS A 50 -5.13 -14.23 1.58
N ALA A 51 -5.30 -14.08 0.27
CA ALA A 51 -6.21 -13.09 -0.29
C ALA A 51 -7.65 -13.35 0.19
N LYS A 52 -8.33 -12.27 0.57
CA LYS A 52 -9.67 -12.25 1.14
C LYS A 52 -10.37 -10.95 0.73
N SER A 53 -11.66 -10.85 1.05
CA SER A 53 -12.47 -9.66 0.79
C SER A 53 -12.35 -9.21 -0.67
N ASP A 54 -11.79 -8.03 -0.89
CA ASP A 54 -11.60 -7.31 -2.13
C ASP A 54 -10.19 -7.45 -2.71
N ALA A 55 -9.28 -8.15 -2.02
CA ALA A 55 -8.00 -8.55 -2.58
C ALA A 55 -8.16 -9.79 -3.48
N ILE A 56 -7.75 -9.64 -4.75
CA ILE A 56 -7.82 -10.71 -5.76
C ILE A 56 -6.69 -11.73 -5.57
N ASP A 57 -5.52 -11.29 -5.13
CA ASP A 57 -4.34 -12.14 -4.90
C ASP A 57 -3.45 -11.56 -3.80
N ILE A 58 -2.49 -12.35 -3.32
CA ILE A 58 -1.48 -11.94 -2.35
C ILE A 58 -0.13 -12.61 -2.62
N ALA A 59 0.93 -11.81 -2.59
CA ALA A 59 2.29 -12.28 -2.74
C ALA A 59 3.24 -11.52 -1.82
N TRP A 60 4.36 -12.17 -1.48
CA TRP A 60 5.52 -11.50 -0.88
C TRP A 60 6.49 -11.18 -2.00
N HIS A 61 7.00 -9.95 -2.01
CA HIS A 61 7.95 -9.46 -2.98
C HIS A 61 9.18 -8.88 -2.31
N ASP A 62 10.34 -9.09 -2.93
CA ASP A 62 11.57 -8.39 -2.55
C ASP A 62 11.55 -6.96 -3.13
N ILE A 63 12.32 -6.06 -2.52
CA ILE A 63 12.28 -4.63 -2.84
C ILE A 63 12.74 -4.33 -4.29
N ASP A 64 13.61 -5.17 -4.83
CA ASP A 64 14.14 -5.09 -6.20
C ASP A 64 13.13 -5.57 -7.25
N GLU A 65 12.11 -6.34 -6.86
CA GLU A 65 11.05 -6.81 -7.76
C GLU A 65 10.00 -5.73 -8.07
N LEU A 66 9.94 -4.64 -7.28
CA LEU A 66 8.92 -3.59 -7.39
C LEU A 66 8.77 -3.01 -8.81
N ALA A 67 9.88 -2.85 -9.53
CA ALA A 67 9.88 -2.28 -10.88
C ALA A 67 9.08 -3.15 -11.88
N GLY A 68 8.97 -4.46 -11.63
CA GLY A 68 8.24 -5.39 -12.49
C GLY A 68 6.73 -5.43 -12.24
N LEU A 69 6.24 -4.81 -11.16
CA LEU A 69 4.84 -4.92 -10.72
C LEU A 69 3.89 -3.92 -11.39
N GLY A 70 4.42 -2.93 -12.15
CA GLY A 70 3.60 -1.94 -12.84
C GLY A 70 2.76 -1.06 -11.90
N LEU A 71 3.24 -0.86 -10.67
CA LEU A 71 2.54 -0.06 -9.64
C LEU A 71 2.51 1.43 -10.01
N TRP A 72 1.55 2.14 -9.42
CA TRP A 72 1.55 3.59 -9.42
C TRP A 72 2.86 4.13 -8.82
N SER A 73 3.38 5.23 -9.37
CA SER A 73 4.67 5.80 -8.99
C SER A 73 4.74 6.14 -7.50
N GLU A 74 3.66 6.68 -6.95
CA GLU A 74 3.53 7.11 -5.57
C GLU A 74 3.56 5.91 -4.64
N THR A 75 2.86 4.81 -4.99
CA THR A 75 2.95 3.54 -4.26
C THR A 75 4.39 3.03 -4.21
N THR A 76 5.10 3.05 -5.34
CA THR A 76 6.52 2.63 -5.39
C THR A 76 7.40 3.51 -4.50
N GLN A 77 7.17 4.82 -4.47
CA GLN A 77 7.91 5.75 -3.61
C GLN A 77 7.64 5.51 -2.13
N VAL A 78 6.37 5.32 -1.74
CA VAL A 78 5.97 5.02 -0.36
C VAL A 78 6.61 3.73 0.15
N ILE A 79 6.61 2.66 -0.66
CA ILE A 79 7.24 1.39 -0.28
C ILE A 79 8.76 1.56 -0.05
N LYS A 80 9.45 2.33 -0.92
CA LYS A 80 10.88 2.61 -0.75
C LYS A 80 11.18 3.42 0.51
N LYS A 81 10.40 4.48 0.79
CA LYS A 81 10.51 5.25 2.05
C LYS A 81 10.33 4.36 3.28
N SER A 82 9.31 3.49 3.26
CA SER A 82 9.07 2.49 4.31
C SER A 82 10.27 1.57 4.54
N PHE A 83 10.90 1.11 3.46
CA PHE A 83 12.08 0.25 3.52
C PHE A 83 13.29 0.96 4.14
N GLU A 84 13.54 2.21 3.77
CA GLU A 84 14.62 3.03 4.32
C GLU A 84 14.43 3.32 5.82
N MET A 85 13.19 3.42 6.30
CA MET A 85 12.87 3.64 7.72
C MET A 85 13.13 2.42 8.62
N ARG A 86 13.36 1.23 8.05
CA ARG A 86 13.72 0.01 8.82
C ARG A 86 15.20 -0.06 9.19
N ILE A 87 16.03 0.79 8.58
CA ILE A 87 17.49 0.86 8.79
C ILE A 87 17.78 1.87 9.90
#